data_AF-A0A2D7YR53-F1
#
_entry.id   AF-A0A2D7YR53-F1
#
_cell.length_a   1.000
_cell.length_b   1.000
_cell.length_c   1.000
_cell.angle_alpha   90.00
_cell.angle_beta   90.00
_cell.angle_gamma   90.00
#
_symmetry.space_group_name_H-M   'P 1'
#
loop_
_entity.id
_entity.type
_entity.pdbx_description
1 polymer ?
#
loop_
_entity_poly.entity_id
_entity_poly.type
_entity_poly.pdbx_seq_one_letter_code
_entity_poly.pdbx_strand_id
1 'polypeptide(L)' 'GFAEADVRRVVKLVDLNEYKRRQSAVGPKITSRNFGKDRRYPITSHYRHEIQRQL' A
#
# COMPACT_ATOMS: atom_id res chain seq x y z
N GLY A 1 -11.14 17.99 0.61
CA GLY A 1 -10.72 16.67 0.07
C GLY A 1 -9.28 16.74 -0.38
N PHE A 2 -8.63 15.60 -0.67
CA PHE A 2 -7.26 15.55 -1.20
C PHE A 2 -7.23 15.61 -2.72
N ALA A 3 -6.15 16.11 -3.30
CA ALA A 3 -5.97 16.12 -4.75
C ALA A 3 -5.84 14.69 -5.29
N GLU A 4 -6.52 14.39 -6.39
CA GLU A 4 -6.52 13.06 -7.00
C GLU A 4 -5.11 12.58 -7.37
N ALA A 5 -4.27 13.50 -7.86
CA ALA A 5 -2.88 13.22 -8.21
C ALA A 5 -2.08 12.71 -6.99
N ASP A 6 -2.28 13.31 -5.82
CA ASP A 6 -1.59 12.92 -4.59
C ASP A 6 -2.04 11.55 -4.09
N VAL A 7 -3.34 11.30 -4.09
CA VAL A 7 -3.89 10.00 -3.67
C VAL A 7 -3.36 8.88 -4.57
N ARG A 8 -3.42 9.06 -5.89
CA ARG A 8 -2.90 8.08 -6.86
C ARG A 8 -1.41 7.83 -6.67
N ARG A 9 -0.63 8.89 -6.44
CA ARG A 9 0.80 8.79 -6.19
C ARG A 9 1.10 7.99 -4.91
N VAL A 10 0.46 8.34 -3.79
CA VAL A 10 0.70 7.70 -2.50
C VAL A 10 0.32 6.24 -2.53
N VAL A 11 -0.87 5.89 -3.03
CA VAL A 11 -1.34 4.50 -3.11
C VAL A 11 -0.37 3.65 -3.94
N LYS A 12 0.02 4.14 -5.12
CA LYS A 12 1.00 3.45 -5.99
C LYS A 12 2.33 3.22 -5.27
N LEU A 13 2.84 4.22 -4.56
CA LEU A 13 4.09 4.10 -3.81
C LEU A 13 3.97 3.12 -2.65
N VAL A 14 2.82 3.06 -1.98
CA VAL A 14 2.59 2.08 -0.92
C VAL A 14 2.71 0.68 -1.50
N ASP A 15 2.01 0.34 -2.58
CA ASP A 15 2.03 -1.02 -3.11
C ASP A 15 3.39 -1.43 -3.68
N LEU A 16 4.04 -0.54 -4.44
CA LEU A 16 5.37 -0.80 -5.02
C LEU A 16 6.43 -1.12 -3.97
N ASN A 17 6.31 -0.58 -2.76
CA ASN A 17 7.30 -0.79 -1.69
C ASN A 17 6.94 -1.95 -0.74
N GLU A 18 5.97 -2.81 -1.08
CA GLU A 18 5.64 -3.99 -0.26
C GLU A 18 6.85 -4.90 -0.05
N TYR A 19 7.66 -5.13 -1.08
CA TYR A 19 8.87 -5.96 -0.96
C TYR A 19 9.87 -5.39 0.05
N LYS A 20 10.06 -4.07 0.09
CA LYS A 20 10.98 -3.41 1.05
C LYS A 20 10.48 -3.54 2.48
N ARG A 21 9.16 -3.44 2.69
CA ARG A 21 8.56 -3.59 4.03
C ARG A 21 8.75 -4.99 4.58
N ARG A 22 8.68 -6.03 3.73
CA ARG A 22 8.94 -7.41 4.15
C ARG A 22 10.39 -7.68 4.55
N GLN A 23 11.33 -6.88 4.06
CA GLN A 23 12.75 -6.96 4.43
C GLN A 23 13.10 -6.09 5.64
N SER A 24 12.17 -5.25 6.12
CA SER A 24 12.41 -4.36 7.25
C SER A 24 12.43 -5.14 8.56
N ALA A 25 13.23 -4.67 9.52
CA ALA A 25 13.26 -5.25 10.87
C ALA A 25 11.87 -5.15 11.54
N VAL A 26 11.59 -6.09 12.46
CA VAL A 26 10.36 -6.06 13.25
C VAL A 26 10.36 -4.87 14.22
N GLY A 27 9.20 -4.23 14.39
CA GLY A 27 9.00 -3.14 15.33
C GLY A 27 7.69 -3.28 16.12
N PRO A 28 7.52 -2.55 17.23
CA PRO A 28 6.34 -2.63 18.08
C PRO A 28 5.08 -2.11 17.35
N LYS A 29 3.92 -2.75 17.61
CA LYS A 29 2.63 -2.31 17.08
C LYS A 29 1.98 -1.31 18.04
N ILE A 30 1.73 -0.09 17.55
CA ILE A 30 1.06 0.99 18.31
C ILE A 30 -0.33 1.30 17.73
N THR A 31 -0.51 1.14 16.42
CA THR A 31 -1.76 1.43 15.72
C THR A 31 -2.67 0.20 15.62
N SER A 32 -3.96 0.40 15.34
CA SER A 32 -4.90 -0.69 15.08
C SER A 32 -4.48 -1.56 13.90
N ARG A 33 -3.84 -0.96 12.88
CA ARG A 33 -3.33 -1.62 11.68
C ARG A 33 -1.92 -1.13 11.36
N ASN A 34 -0.94 -2.03 11.43
CA ASN A 34 0.44 -1.76 11.03
C ASN A 34 0.82 -2.46 9.70
N PHE A 35 2.05 -2.21 9.22
CA PHE A 35 2.60 -2.86 8.02
C PHE A 35 3.17 -4.26 8.24
N GLY A 36 3.04 -4.81 9.46
CA GLY A 36 3.50 -6.15 9.80
C GLY A 36 2.38 -7.18 9.60
N LYS A 37 2.03 -7.88 10.68
CA LYS A 37 1.06 -8.99 10.65
C LYS A 37 -0.33 -8.57 10.14
N ASP A 38 -0.74 -7.32 10.36
CA ASP A 38 -2.12 -6.86 10.09
C ASP A 38 -2.37 -6.50 8.62
N ARG A 39 -1.34 -6.09 7.87
CA ARG A 39 -1.47 -5.70 6.44
C ARG A 39 -0.71 -6.69 5.56
N ARG A 40 -1.37 -7.78 5.19
CA ARG A 40 -0.82 -8.83 4.32
C ARG A 40 -1.17 -8.57 2.86
N TYR A 41 -0.30 -7.86 2.14
CA TYR A 41 -0.45 -7.65 0.70
C TYR A 41 0.57 -8.49 -0.07
N PRO A 42 0.24 -9.00 -1.28
CA PRO A 42 1.18 -9.71 -2.12
C PRO A 42 2.32 -8.80 -2.62
N ILE A 43 3.53 -9.33 -2.77
CA ILE A 43 4.65 -8.61 -3.42
C ILE A 43 4.42 -8.56 -4.93
N THR A 44 4.14 -9.72 -5.53
CA THR A 44 3.82 -9.83 -6.96
C THR A 44 2.31 -9.65 -7.13
N SER A 45 1.90 -8.52 -7.70
CA SER A 45 0.50 -8.20 -7.97
C SER A 45 0.39 -7.39 -9.25
N HIS A 46 -0.58 -7.72 -10.11
CA HIS A 46 -0.96 -6.90 -11.26
C HIS A 46 -2.23 -6.07 -10.98
N TYR A 47 -2.66 -5.99 -9.72
CA TYR A 47 -3.78 -5.14 -9.36
C TYR A 47 -3.43 -3.67 -9.60
N ARG A 48 -4.24 -2.98 -10.41
CA ARG A 48 -4.08 -1.55 -10.71
C ARG A 48 -5.24 -0.80 -10.08
N HIS A 49 -4.92 0.21 -9.29
CA HIS A 49 -5.89 1.15 -8.71
C HIS A 49 -6.50 2.11 -9.75
N GLU A 50 -6.47 1.77 -11.03
CA GLU A 50 -7.23 2.45 -12.07
C GLU A 50 -8.70 2.18 -11.76
N ILE A 51 -9.32 3.08 -11.02
CA ILE A 51 -10.77 3.15 -10.90
C ILE A 51 -11.27 3.16 -12.33
N GLN A 52 -12.00 2.11 -12.72
CA GLN A 52 -12.72 2.05 -13.98
C GLN A 52 -13.58 3.31 -14.09
N ARG A 53 -13.06 4.32 -14.76
CA ARG A 53 -13.81 5.49 -15.19
C ARG A 53 -14.38 5.15 -16.55
N GLN A 54 -15.21 4.10 -16.61
CA GLN A 54 -16.01 3.67 -17.76
C GLN A 54 -16.80 2.40 -17.38
N LEU A 55 -17.96 2.61 -16.76
CA LEU A 55 -19.26 2.09 -17.18
C LEU A 55 -20.31 3.11 -16.76
#